data_AF-A0A382VIN3-F1
#
_entry.id   AF-A0A382VIN3-F1
#
_cell.length_a   1.000
_cell.length_b   1.000
_cell.length_c   1.000
_cell.angle_alpha   90.00
_cell.angle_beta   90.00
_cell.angle_gamma   90.00
#
_symmetry.space_group_name_H-M   'P 1'
#
loop_
_entity.id
_entity.type
_entity.pdbx_description
1 polymer ?
#
loop_
_entity_poly.entity_id
_entity_poly.type
_entity_poly.pdbx_seq_one_letter_code
_entity_poly.pdbx_strand_id
1 'polypeptide(L)'
;MAGTETDFVAIEEPLEIRIRGNAIAITMRTPGHDIELAAGFISTEGIIKEKSEILEIAHCENDKANDGRNIVNVFLHPAVKIDLEQFKRHFFTNSSCGICGKATIESLQSLFPPIISNASITTHILNTFPDKLRKAQKTFHE
;
A
#
# COMPACT_ATOMS: atom_id res chain seq x y z
N MET A 1 26.58 37.32 -3.42
CA MET A 1 26.84 35.87 -3.55
C MET A 1 25.63 35.16 -2.98
N ALA A 2 24.85 34.46 -3.81
CA ALA A 2 23.73 33.68 -3.30
C ALA A 2 24.31 32.49 -2.52
N GLY A 3 23.93 32.36 -1.24
CA GLY A 3 24.36 31.24 -0.41
C GLY A 3 23.76 29.95 -0.94
N THR A 4 24.56 28.88 -0.96
CA THR A 4 24.06 27.53 -1.21
C THR A 4 23.36 27.04 0.06
N GLU A 5 22.03 27.12 0.07
CA GLU A 5 21.18 26.54 1.11
C GLU A 5 20.90 25.07 0.75
N THR A 6 20.84 24.20 1.77
CA THR A 6 20.56 22.76 1.58
C THR A 6 19.08 22.51 1.79
N ASP A 7 18.44 21.84 0.83
CA ASP A 7 17.03 21.46 0.88
C ASP A 7 16.91 19.93 0.85
N PHE A 8 16.17 19.36 1.79
CA PHE A 8 15.96 17.92 1.88
C PHE A 8 14.66 17.55 1.17
N VAL A 9 14.71 16.48 0.37
CA VAL A 9 13.56 15.99 -0.38
C VAL A 9 13.24 14.56 0.02
N ALA A 10 11.94 14.26 0.12
CA ALA A 10 11.49 12.90 0.37
C ALA A 10 11.86 11.99 -0.81
N ILE A 11 12.28 10.77 -0.49
CA ILE A 11 12.55 9.73 -1.49
C ILE A 11 11.22 9.10 -1.91
N GLU A 12 11.05 8.92 -3.22
CA GLU A 12 9.96 8.20 -3.83
C GLU A 12 10.52 7.11 -4.76
N GLU A 13 10.13 5.86 -4.54
CA GLU A 13 10.60 4.71 -5.33
C GLU A 13 9.42 3.83 -5.74
N PRO A 14 9.47 3.19 -6.92
CA PRO A 14 8.47 2.22 -7.31
C PRO A 14 8.60 0.94 -6.47
N LEU A 15 7.47 0.40 -6.05
CA LEU A 15 7.34 -0.91 -5.42
C LEU A 15 6.43 -1.80 -6.27
N GLU A 16 6.92 -2.96 -6.67
CA GLU A 16 6.16 -3.99 -7.35
C GLU A 16 5.66 -5.04 -6.35
N ILE A 17 4.34 -5.26 -6.33
CA ILE A 17 3.69 -6.28 -5.49
C ILE A 17 3.35 -7.47 -6.38
N ARG A 18 3.82 -8.66 -5.97
CA ARG A 18 3.62 -9.92 -6.71
C ARG A 18 2.81 -10.93 -5.91
N ILE A 19 1.97 -11.68 -6.61
CA ILE A 19 1.26 -12.86 -6.08
C ILE A 19 1.45 -13.99 -7.08
N ARG A 20 1.87 -15.17 -6.61
CA ARG A 20 2.10 -16.36 -7.47
C ARG A 20 2.97 -16.05 -8.69
N GLY A 21 4.03 -15.24 -8.50
CA GLY A 21 4.96 -14.84 -9.55
C GLY A 21 4.43 -13.81 -10.56
N ASN A 22 3.20 -13.32 -10.40
CA ASN A 22 2.61 -12.31 -11.28
C ASN A 22 2.59 -10.95 -10.58
N ALA A 23 3.04 -9.90 -11.28
CA ALA A 23 2.89 -8.53 -10.81
C ALA A 23 1.40 -8.16 -10.80
N ILE A 24 0.89 -7.77 -9.63
CA ILE A 24 -0.51 -7.34 -9.48
C ILE A 24 -0.65 -5.81 -9.40
N ALA A 25 0.42 -5.12 -8.99
CA ALA A 25 0.46 -3.68 -8.88
C ALA A 25 1.91 -3.16 -8.90
N ILE A 26 2.06 -1.96 -9.42
CA ILE A 26 3.25 -1.11 -9.22
C ILE A 26 2.74 0.19 -8.62
N THR A 27 3.31 0.60 -7.49
CA THR A 27 2.94 1.84 -6.80
C THR A 27 4.18 2.61 -6.39
N MET A 28 4.09 3.94 -6.36
CA MET A 28 5.15 4.77 -5.81
C MET A 28 5.01 4.84 -4.28
N ARG A 29 6.13 4.76 -3.57
CA ARG A 29 6.15 4.78 -2.09
C ARG A 29 7.35 5.54 -1.55
N THR A 30 7.24 6.02 -0.31
CA THR A 30 8.40 6.38 0.52
C THR A 30 8.94 5.13 1.20
N PRO A 31 10.25 4.83 1.09
CA PRO A 31 10.76 3.56 1.58
C PRO A 31 10.62 3.27 3.08
N GLY A 32 10.34 2.00 3.44
CA GLY A 32 10.48 1.49 4.82
C GLY A 32 9.36 0.61 5.37
N HIS A 33 8.17 0.56 4.76
CA HIS A 33 7.00 -0.19 5.27
C HIS A 33 6.34 -1.04 4.17
N ASP A 34 7.14 -1.71 3.35
CA ASP A 34 6.65 -2.36 2.13
C ASP A 34 5.80 -3.59 2.42
N ILE A 35 6.09 -4.31 3.51
CA ILE A 35 5.33 -5.47 3.95
C ILE A 35 3.91 -5.05 4.36
N GLU A 36 3.80 -3.99 5.18
CA GLU A 36 2.53 -3.42 5.61
C GLU A 36 1.76 -2.83 4.43
N LEU A 37 2.46 -2.14 3.52
CA LEU A 37 1.85 -1.59 2.31
C LEU A 37 1.30 -2.69 1.42
N ALA A 38 2.05 -3.77 1.19
CA ALA A 38 1.60 -4.92 0.39
C ALA A 38 0.41 -5.64 1.05
N ALA A 39 0.46 -5.87 2.37
CA ALA A 39 -0.65 -6.46 3.12
C ALA A 39 -1.92 -5.60 3.06
N GLY A 40 -1.77 -4.29 3.25
CA GLY A 40 -2.86 -3.32 3.13
C GLY A 40 -3.46 -3.32 1.73
N PHE A 41 -2.61 -3.26 0.70
CA PHE A 41 -3.03 -3.24 -0.70
C PHE A 41 -3.90 -4.45 -1.06
N ILE A 42 -3.41 -5.67 -0.79
CA ILE A 42 -4.16 -6.89 -1.13
C ILE A 42 -5.46 -7.02 -0.31
N SER A 43 -5.48 -6.49 0.92
CA SER A 43 -6.68 -6.44 1.75
C SER A 43 -7.70 -5.46 1.17
N THR A 44 -7.29 -4.25 0.80
CA THR A 44 -8.19 -3.22 0.24
C THR A 44 -8.68 -3.55 -1.16
N GLU A 45 -7.91 -4.33 -1.92
CA GLU A 45 -8.33 -4.90 -3.20
C GLU A 45 -9.26 -6.12 -3.06
N GLY A 46 -9.53 -6.57 -1.82
CA GLY A 46 -10.43 -7.69 -1.56
C GLY A 46 -9.88 -9.06 -1.97
N ILE A 47 -8.56 -9.16 -2.19
CA ILE A 47 -7.88 -10.42 -2.55
C ILE A 47 -7.93 -11.40 -1.37
N ILE A 48 -7.83 -10.86 -0.15
CA ILE A 48 -7.98 -11.60 1.10
C ILE A 48 -9.10 -10.99 1.94
N LYS A 49 -9.70 -11.81 2.77
CA LYS A 49 -10.72 -11.45 3.77
C LYS A 49 -10.15 -11.48 5.18
N GLU A 50 -9.17 -12.35 5.43
CA GLU A 50 -8.58 -12.55 6.74
C GLU A 50 -7.05 -12.59 6.68
N LYS A 51 -6.41 -12.16 7.77
CA LYS A 51 -4.94 -12.21 7.90
C LYS A 51 -4.39 -13.63 7.75
N SER A 52 -5.15 -14.64 8.17
CA SER A 52 -4.79 -16.07 8.10
C SER A 52 -4.55 -16.56 6.67
N GLU A 53 -5.07 -15.85 5.68
CA GLU A 53 -4.89 -16.18 4.26
C GLU A 53 -3.51 -15.76 3.73
N ILE A 54 -2.76 -14.94 4.47
CA ILE A 54 -1.36 -14.59 4.18
C ILE A 54 -0.45 -15.58 4.93
N LEU A 55 0.35 -16.33 4.17
CA LEU A 55 1.40 -17.18 4.73
C LEU A 55 2.67 -16.39 5.02
N GLU A 56 3.07 -15.53 4.09
CA GLU A 56 4.31 -14.75 4.17
C GLU A 56 4.26 -13.55 3.22
N ILE A 57 4.99 -12.49 3.55
CA ILE A 57 5.29 -11.38 2.66
C ILE A 57 6.78 -11.11 2.77
N ALA A 58 7.51 -11.19 1.65
CA ALA A 58 8.96 -11.09 1.66
C ALA A 58 9.50 -10.34 0.44
N HIS A 59 10.60 -9.62 0.63
CA HIS A 59 11.35 -9.03 -0.47
C HIS A 59 12.02 -10.10 -1.33
N CYS A 60 12.21 -9.81 -2.62
CA CYS A 60 12.93 -10.71 -3.51
C CYS A 60 14.45 -10.49 -3.36
N GLU A 61 15.18 -11.39 -2.72
CA GLU A 61 16.63 -11.20 -2.50
C GLU A 61 17.49 -11.41 -3.78
N ASN A 62 16.93 -11.97 -4.85
CA ASN A 62 17.70 -12.46 -6.01
C ASN A 62 17.51 -11.67 -7.32
N ASP A 63 16.79 -10.53 -7.30
CA ASP A 63 16.56 -9.74 -8.52
C ASP A 63 17.70 -8.73 -8.76
N LYS A 64 18.71 -9.18 -9.53
CA LYS A 64 19.94 -8.42 -9.85
C LYS A 64 19.69 -7.12 -10.62
N ALA A 65 18.50 -6.92 -11.18
CA ALA A 65 18.17 -5.73 -11.96
C ALA A 65 17.81 -4.50 -11.09
N ASN A 66 17.42 -4.70 -9.82
CA ASN A 66 16.85 -3.64 -8.97
C ASN A 66 17.24 -3.73 -7.47
N ASP A 67 18.37 -4.39 -7.16
CA ASP A 67 18.82 -4.74 -5.79
C ASP A 67 17.77 -5.56 -4.98
N GLY A 68 16.75 -6.12 -5.64
CA GLY A 68 15.71 -6.93 -5.00
C GLY A 68 14.74 -6.21 -4.05
N ARG A 69 15.08 -5.02 -3.57
CA ARG A 69 14.35 -4.28 -2.52
C ARG A 69 12.99 -3.73 -2.98
N ASN A 70 12.84 -3.46 -4.27
CA ASN A 70 11.63 -2.85 -4.81
C ASN A 70 10.58 -3.87 -5.28
N ILE A 71 10.76 -5.14 -4.92
CA ILE A 71 9.80 -6.20 -5.23
C ILE A 71 9.43 -6.91 -3.95
N VAL A 72 8.14 -7.05 -3.70
CA VAL A 72 7.58 -7.82 -2.59
C VAL A 72 6.70 -8.93 -3.13
N ASN A 73 6.99 -10.16 -2.71
CA ASN A 73 6.16 -11.32 -2.97
C ASN A 73 5.23 -11.57 -1.79
N VAL A 74 3.94 -11.68 -2.07
CA VAL A 74 2.92 -12.11 -1.11
C VAL A 74 2.61 -13.57 -1.38
N PHE A 75 2.88 -14.41 -0.38
CA PHE A 75 2.55 -15.83 -0.38
C PHE A 75 1.21 -16.03 0.34
N LEU A 76 0.21 -16.48 -0.42
CA LEU A 76 -1.14 -16.71 0.08
C LEU A 76 -1.41 -18.20 0.29
N HIS A 77 -2.35 -18.51 1.19
CA HIS A 77 -2.83 -19.87 1.38
C HIS A 77 -3.36 -20.44 0.04
N PRO A 78 -3.09 -21.71 -0.30
CA PRO A 78 -3.49 -22.29 -1.60
C PRO A 78 -5.00 -22.21 -1.89
N ALA A 79 -5.83 -22.18 -0.85
CA ALA A 79 -7.29 -22.07 -0.98
C ALA A 79 -7.78 -20.70 -1.47
N VAL A 80 -6.95 -19.65 -1.40
CA VAL A 80 -7.33 -18.31 -1.87
C VAL A 80 -7.49 -18.34 -3.38
N LYS A 81 -8.68 -17.99 -3.86
CA LYS A 81 -8.98 -17.87 -5.29
C LYS A 81 -8.73 -16.43 -5.70
N ILE A 82 -7.78 -16.24 -6.59
CA ILE A 82 -7.46 -14.94 -7.20
C ILE A 82 -7.64 -15.06 -8.70
N ASP A 83 -8.42 -14.14 -9.28
CA ASP A 83 -8.41 -13.92 -10.72
C ASP A 83 -7.29 -12.94 -11.03
N LEU A 84 -6.20 -13.42 -11.63
CA LEU A 84 -5.07 -12.56 -11.98
C LEU A 84 -5.37 -11.67 -13.20
N GLU A 85 -6.34 -12.04 -14.04
CA GLU A 85 -6.71 -11.25 -15.22
C GLU A 85 -7.32 -9.89 -14.84
N GLN A 86 -7.94 -9.80 -13.68
CA GLN A 86 -8.51 -8.54 -13.18
C GLN A 86 -7.42 -7.46 -12.97
N PHE A 87 -6.18 -7.88 -12.69
CA PHE A 87 -5.04 -6.98 -12.44
C PHE A 87 -4.18 -6.73 -13.68
N LYS A 88 -4.37 -7.47 -14.77
CA LYS A 88 -3.64 -7.25 -16.04
C LYS A 88 -4.10 -6.00 -16.79
N ARG A 89 -5.32 -5.52 -16.51
CA ARG A 89 -5.79 -4.23 -17.05
C ARG A 89 -5.21 -3.11 -16.20
N HIS A 90 -4.00 -2.69 -16.52
CA HIS A 90 -3.37 -1.49 -16.02
C HIS A 90 -4.18 -0.26 -16.45
N PHE A 91 -5.28 0.05 -15.75
CA PHE A 91 -5.91 1.35 -15.85
C PHE A 91 -4.97 2.35 -15.18
N PHE A 92 -4.09 2.95 -15.99
CA PHE A 92 -3.29 4.10 -15.59
C PHE A 92 -4.25 5.25 -15.30
N THR A 93 -4.41 5.54 -14.03
CA THR A 93 -5.29 6.60 -13.56
C THR A 93 -4.62 7.23 -12.36
N ASN A 94 -4.23 8.48 -12.57
CA ASN A 94 -3.21 9.20 -11.84
C ASN A 94 -3.74 9.84 -10.55
N SER A 95 -4.66 9.19 -9.83
CA SER A 95 -5.19 9.74 -8.58
C SER A 95 -4.90 8.80 -7.42
N SER A 96 -4.09 9.28 -6.47
CA SER A 96 -3.54 8.56 -5.31
C SER A 96 -4.58 7.97 -4.34
N CYS A 97 -5.88 8.15 -4.57
CA CYS A 97 -6.96 7.68 -3.70
C CYS A 97 -7.51 6.29 -4.04
N GLY A 98 -7.05 5.65 -5.13
CA GLY A 98 -7.44 4.27 -5.49
C GLY A 98 -8.86 4.10 -6.07
N ILE A 99 -9.73 5.12 -5.95
CA ILE A 99 -11.10 5.11 -6.50
C ILE A 99 -11.07 5.10 -8.02
N CYS A 100 -10.23 5.95 -8.60
CA CYS A 100 -10.09 6.09 -10.04
C CYS A 100 -9.46 4.83 -10.69
N GLY A 101 -8.79 3.99 -9.88
CA GLY A 101 -8.16 2.70 -10.25
C GLY A 101 -9.15 1.58 -10.55
N LYS A 102 -10.41 1.76 -10.14
CA LYS A 102 -11.46 0.77 -10.32
C LYS A 102 -12.06 0.87 -11.73
N ALA A 103 -12.23 -0.28 -12.38
CA ALA A 103 -12.71 -0.35 -13.75
C ALA A 103 -14.18 0.09 -13.89
N THR A 104 -15.00 -0.06 -12.84
CA THR A 104 -16.41 0.34 -12.84
C THR A 104 -16.86 0.85 -11.47
N ILE A 105 -17.94 1.64 -11.43
CA ILE A 105 -18.52 2.16 -10.18
C ILE A 105 -19.05 1.01 -9.30
N GLU A 106 -19.59 -0.04 -9.91
CA GLU A 106 -20.13 -1.21 -9.21
C GLU A 106 -19.03 -1.96 -8.43
N SER A 107 -17.79 -1.93 -8.91
CA SER A 107 -16.65 -2.51 -8.19
C SER A 107 -16.27 -1.74 -6.91
N LEU A 108 -16.79 -0.52 -6.71
CA LEU A 108 -16.65 0.22 -5.44
C LEU A 108 -17.64 -0.26 -4.37
N GLN A 109 -18.81 -0.77 -4.77
CA GLN A 109 -19.91 -1.08 -3.84
C GLN A 109 -19.80 -2.46 -3.19
N SER A 110 -18.92 -3.32 -3.68
CA SER A 110 -19.00 -4.77 -3.48
C SER A 110 -17.92 -5.36 -2.56
N LEU A 111 -16.96 -4.56 -2.09
CA LEU A 111 -15.76 -5.12 -1.47
C LEU A 111 -15.88 -5.39 0.04
N PHE A 112 -16.67 -4.62 0.80
CA PHE A 112 -16.68 -4.73 2.26
C PHE A 112 -18.07 -4.56 2.88
N PRO A 113 -18.38 -5.33 3.94
CA PRO A 113 -19.62 -5.13 4.70
C PRO A 113 -19.60 -3.78 5.43
N PRO A 114 -20.78 -3.24 5.82
CA PRO A 114 -20.86 -2.04 6.64
C PRO A 114 -20.03 -2.17 7.93
N ILE A 115 -19.29 -1.11 8.27
CA ILE A 115 -18.53 -1.07 9.52
C ILE A 115 -19.51 -0.95 10.68
N ILE A 116 -19.51 -1.94 11.56
CA ILE A 116 -20.22 -1.91 12.84
C ILE A 116 -19.18 -1.65 13.93
N SER A 117 -19.23 -0.47 14.53
CA SER A 117 -18.27 -0.07 15.57
C SER A 117 -18.94 0.81 16.62
N ASN A 118 -18.62 0.56 17.87
CA ASN A 118 -18.98 1.42 19.00
C ASN A 118 -17.81 2.35 19.41
N ALA A 119 -16.77 2.43 18.57
CA ALA A 119 -15.61 3.28 18.84
C ALA A 119 -16.04 4.75 18.91
N SER A 120 -15.70 5.42 20.01
CA SER A 120 -15.95 6.84 20.21
C SER A 120 -14.65 7.51 20.64
N ILE A 121 -14.40 8.70 20.10
CA ILE A 121 -13.27 9.55 20.48
C ILE A 121 -13.80 10.85 21.05
N THR A 122 -13.16 11.34 22.11
CA THR A 122 -13.49 12.68 22.62
C THR A 122 -12.82 13.75 21.76
N THR A 123 -13.44 14.92 21.70
CA THR A 123 -12.86 16.10 21.02
C THR A 123 -11.49 16.46 21.59
N HIS A 124 -11.31 16.31 22.91
CA HIS A 124 -10.01 16.51 23.55
C HIS A 124 -8.93 15.59 22.98
N ILE A 125 -9.22 14.29 22.81
CA ILE A 125 -8.27 13.34 22.22
C ILE A 125 -7.99 13.70 20.75
N LEU A 126 -9.01 14.02 19.97
CA LEU A 126 -8.87 14.39 18.56
C LEU A 126 -7.93 15.59 18.37
N ASN A 127 -8.03 16.61 19.23
CA ASN A 127 -7.16 17.78 19.20
C ASN A 127 -5.68 17.46 19.49
N THR A 128 -5.37 16.31 20.09
CA THR A 128 -3.98 15.86 20.31
C THR A 128 -3.36 15.15 19.12
N PHE A 129 -4.14 14.75 18.10
CA PHE A 129 -3.63 13.93 17.00
C PHE A 129 -2.64 14.65 16.08
N PRO A 130 -2.81 15.93 15.70
CA PRO A 130 -1.84 16.61 14.84
C PRO A 130 -0.41 16.58 15.40
N ASP A 131 -0.24 16.87 16.71
CA ASP A 131 1.08 16.85 17.35
C ASP A 131 1.66 15.43 17.48
N LYS A 132 0.79 14.44 17.70
CA LYS A 132 1.19 13.02 17.75
C LYS A 132 1.63 12.52 16.38
N LEU A 133 0.92 12.87 15.32
CA LEU A 133 1.24 12.49 13.94
C LEU A 133 2.57 13.11 13.49
N ARG A 134 2.78 14.41 13.75
CA ARG A 134 4.06 15.09 13.45
C ARG A 134 5.26 14.39 14.06
N LYS A 135 5.16 13.98 15.33
CA LYS A 135 6.24 13.24 16.02
C LYS A 135 6.55 11.88 15.38
N ALA A 136 5.58 11.27 14.71
CA ALA A 136 5.74 9.99 14.01
C ALA A 136 6.25 10.16 12.56
N GLN A 137 6.16 11.36 11.97
CA GLN A 137 6.49 11.64 10.57
C GLN A 137 7.83 12.36 10.44
N LYS A 138 8.94 11.66 10.70
CA LYS A 138 10.30 12.25 10.70
C LYS A 138 10.64 12.99 9.40
N THR A 139 10.35 12.39 8.25
CA THR A 139 10.62 12.95 6.91
C THR A 139 9.84 14.25 6.61
N PHE A 140 8.79 14.58 7.37
CA PHE A 140 8.07 15.84 7.22
C PHE A 140 8.78 17.03 7.88
N HIS A 141 9.82 16.75 8.67
CA HIS A 141 10.55 17.73 9.48
C HIS A 141 12.03 17.85 9.10
N GLU A 142 12.48 17.06 8.12
CA GLU A 142 13.81 17.16 7.49
C GLU A 142 13.80 18.27 6.43
#